data_AF-A0A4Z2HDS0-F1
#
_entry.id   AF-A0A4Z2HDS0-F1
#
_cell.length_a   1.000
_cell.length_b   1.000
_cell.length_c   1.000
_cell.angle_alpha   90.00
_cell.angle_beta   90.00
_cell.angle_gamma   90.00
#
_symmetry.space_group_name_H-M   'P 1'
#
loop_
_entity.id
_entity.type
_entity.pdbx_description
1 polymer ?
#
loop_
_entity_poly.entity_id
_entity_poly.type
_entity_poly.pdbx_seq_one_letter_code
_entity_poly.pdbx_strand_id
1 'polypeptide(L)'
;MLPQVDFAFIVWQSFPERIVGYPARSHYWDSSRSRWGYTSKWTNEYSMVLTGAAFYHRYYHYLFTHYVPAGLLTMVDRMANCEDILMNFLVSAVTKQPPIKVTQKKQYKETMMSQGSKSSRWADPDHFAQRQSCMNAFSRWLGFMPLVHSQMRLDPVLFRDQVSILRKKYRDIERL
;
A
#
# COMPACT_ATOMS: atom_id res chain seq x y z
N MET A 1 -2.77 11.31 18.29
CA MET A 1 -2.37 10.63 17.04
C MET A 1 -3.11 11.30 15.88
N LEU A 2 -2.59 11.26 14.65
CA LEU A 2 -3.28 11.89 13.50
C LEU A 2 -4.57 11.10 13.21
N PRO A 3 -5.73 11.72 12.93
CA PRO A 3 -7.00 10.99 12.77
C PRO A 3 -6.98 9.89 11.68
N GLN A 4 -6.12 10.05 10.70
CA GLN A 4 -5.86 9.06 9.65
C GLN A 4 -5.20 7.81 10.23
N VAL A 5 -4.16 8.00 11.05
CA VAL A 5 -3.45 6.89 11.70
C VAL A 5 -4.40 6.14 12.64
N ASP A 6 -5.24 6.85 13.40
CA ASP A 6 -6.25 6.25 14.27
C ASP A 6 -7.25 5.39 13.47
N PHE A 7 -7.78 5.93 12.36
CA PHE A 7 -8.71 5.17 11.51
C PHE A 7 -8.06 3.93 10.91
N ALA A 8 -6.85 4.05 10.36
CA ALA A 8 -6.13 2.93 9.78
C ALA A 8 -5.80 1.85 10.83
N PHE A 9 -5.51 2.27 12.08
CA PHE A 9 -5.30 1.35 13.18
C PHE A 9 -6.59 0.62 13.57
N ILE A 10 -7.73 1.32 13.69
CA ILE A 10 -9.05 0.71 13.96
C ILE A 10 -9.42 -0.31 12.87
N VAL A 11 -9.18 0.04 11.60
CA VAL A 11 -9.36 -0.89 10.49
C VAL A 11 -8.44 -2.11 10.67
N TRP A 12 -7.16 -1.90 10.96
CA TRP A 12 -6.21 -3.00 11.19
C TRP A 12 -6.63 -3.89 12.36
N GLN A 13 -7.18 -3.36 13.45
CA GLN A 13 -7.71 -4.16 14.55
C GLN A 13 -8.85 -5.10 14.12
N SER A 14 -9.59 -4.74 13.07
CA SER A 14 -10.66 -5.58 12.51
C SER A 14 -10.14 -6.63 11.51
N PHE A 15 -8.92 -6.46 11.00
CA PHE A 15 -8.27 -7.32 10.00
C PHE A 15 -6.77 -7.52 10.32
N PRO A 16 -6.42 -8.03 11.52
CA PRO A 16 -5.04 -8.02 12.02
C PRO A 16 -4.07 -8.84 11.16
N GLU A 17 -4.58 -9.82 10.42
CA GLU A 17 -3.85 -10.68 9.48
C GLU A 17 -3.46 -9.98 8.17
N ARG A 18 -4.05 -8.82 7.84
CA ARG A 18 -3.85 -8.15 6.56
C ARG A 18 -2.98 -6.90 6.71
N ILE A 19 -2.28 -6.53 5.65
CA ILE A 19 -1.64 -5.21 5.56
C ILE A 19 -2.75 -4.17 5.31
N VAL A 20 -2.82 -3.16 6.17
CA VAL A 20 -3.79 -2.06 6.07
C VAL A 20 -3.05 -0.75 5.89
N GLY A 21 -3.33 0.02 4.84
CA GLY A 21 -2.61 1.26 4.63
C GLY A 21 -3.01 2.05 3.40
N TYR A 22 -2.18 3.04 3.07
CA TYR A 22 -2.58 4.13 2.19
C TYR A 22 -2.13 3.98 0.73
N PRO A 23 -0.82 3.84 0.42
CA PRO A 23 -0.36 3.88 -0.95
C PRO A 23 -0.56 2.50 -1.58
N ALA A 24 -1.61 2.38 -2.40
CA ALA A 24 -1.91 1.15 -3.10
C ALA A 24 -1.11 1.03 -4.42
N ARG A 25 -0.68 -0.19 -4.73
CA ARG A 25 0.00 -0.57 -5.97
C ARG A 25 -0.55 -1.89 -6.47
N SER A 26 -0.24 -2.24 -7.72
CA SER A 26 -0.73 -3.47 -8.31
C SER A 26 0.37 -4.22 -9.04
N HIS A 27 0.11 -5.52 -9.23
CA HIS A 27 0.86 -6.34 -10.16
C HIS A 27 0.03 -6.60 -11.42
N TYR A 28 0.68 -7.09 -12.47
CA TYR A 28 0.02 -7.57 -13.68
C TYR A 28 0.88 -8.64 -14.34
N TRP A 29 0.27 -9.48 -15.17
CA TRP A 29 1.01 -10.39 -16.04
C TRP A 29 1.32 -9.70 -17.38
N ASP A 30 2.59 -9.66 -17.76
CA ASP A 30 3.01 -9.22 -19.09
C ASP A 30 3.13 -10.44 -20.01
N SER A 31 2.08 -10.71 -20.78
CA SER A 31 2.04 -11.84 -21.72
C SER A 31 3.14 -11.76 -22.79
N SER A 32 3.55 -10.55 -23.19
CA SER A 32 4.58 -10.37 -24.23
C SER A 32 5.96 -10.78 -23.76
N ARG A 33 6.23 -10.60 -22.46
CA ARG A 33 7.52 -10.91 -21.85
C ARG A 33 7.49 -12.15 -20.95
N SER A 34 6.33 -12.81 -20.85
CA SER A 34 6.03 -13.93 -19.97
C SER A 34 6.58 -13.74 -18.55
N ARG A 35 6.28 -12.59 -17.96
CA ARG A 35 6.80 -12.20 -16.64
C ARG A 35 5.81 -11.35 -15.87
N TRP A 36 5.95 -11.36 -14.55
CA TRP A 36 5.16 -10.49 -13.68
C TRP A 36 5.70 -9.05 -13.72
N GLY A 37 4.79 -8.08 -13.67
CA GLY A 37 5.10 -6.65 -13.62
C GLY A 37 4.46 -5.99 -12.40
N TYR A 38 5.12 -4.95 -11.92
CA TYR A 38 4.68 -3.95 -10.96
C TYR A 38 4.17 -2.71 -11.70
N THR A 39 3.09 -2.12 -11.19
CA THR A 39 2.53 -0.88 -11.72
C THR A 39 2.13 0.08 -10.60
N SER A 40 2.40 1.36 -10.83
CA SER A 40 1.92 2.48 -10.01
C SER A 40 0.66 3.14 -10.55
N LYS A 41 0.10 2.62 -11.66
CA LYS A 41 -1.13 3.15 -12.25
C LYS A 41 -2.23 3.15 -11.20
N TRP A 42 -2.88 4.30 -11.06
CA TRP A 42 -4.03 4.45 -10.18
C TRP A 42 -5.23 3.78 -10.83
N THR A 43 -5.59 2.61 -10.32
CA THR A 43 -6.81 1.90 -10.72
C THR A 43 -7.63 1.55 -9.47
N ASN A 44 -8.87 1.12 -9.67
CA ASN A 44 -9.70 0.66 -8.56
C ASN A 44 -9.19 -0.67 -7.98
N GLU A 45 -8.50 -1.47 -8.79
CA GLU A 45 -7.89 -2.72 -8.41
C GLU A 45 -6.44 -2.53 -7.93
N TYR A 46 -6.10 -3.23 -6.86
CA TYR A 46 -4.77 -3.22 -6.28
C TYR A 46 -4.46 -4.59 -5.68
N SER A 47 -3.19 -4.87 -5.47
CA SER A 47 -2.76 -6.13 -4.85
C SER A 47 -1.67 -5.92 -3.80
N MET A 48 -1.25 -4.67 -3.60
CA MET A 48 -0.20 -4.30 -2.66
C MET A 48 -0.57 -2.99 -1.96
N VAL A 49 -0.14 -2.87 -0.71
CA VAL A 49 -0.11 -1.62 0.05
C VAL A 49 1.32 -1.39 0.51
N LEU A 50 1.89 -0.23 0.18
CA LEU A 50 3.29 0.07 0.50
C LEU A 50 3.47 0.29 2.00
N THR A 51 4.50 -0.35 2.58
CA THR A 51 4.75 -0.40 4.02
C THR A 51 5.20 0.94 4.63
N GLY A 52 5.58 1.91 3.80
CA GLY A 52 5.92 3.27 4.27
C GLY A 52 4.76 4.03 4.92
N ALA A 53 3.52 3.59 4.73
CA ALA A 53 2.34 4.11 5.42
C ALA A 53 1.28 3.02 5.59
N ALA A 54 1.59 2.00 6.39
CA ALA A 54 0.71 0.86 6.65
C ALA A 54 0.89 0.27 8.06
N PHE A 55 -0.14 -0.45 8.51
CA PHE A 55 -0.14 -1.34 9.66
C PHE A 55 -0.11 -2.79 9.18
N TYR A 56 0.67 -3.61 9.87
CA TYR A 56 0.72 -5.06 9.68
C TYR A 56 1.16 -5.72 10.98
N HIS A 57 0.81 -7.00 11.16
CA HIS A 57 1.14 -7.71 12.39
C HIS A 57 2.65 -7.97 12.52
N ARG A 58 3.22 -7.79 13.73
CA ARG A 58 4.65 -8.01 14.01
C ARG A 58 5.17 -9.40 13.62
N TYR A 59 4.28 -10.39 13.59
CA TYR A 59 4.59 -11.75 13.12
C TYR A 59 5.18 -11.76 11.70
N TYR A 60 4.67 -10.91 10.80
CA TYR A 60 5.20 -10.85 9.44
C TYR A 60 6.57 -10.19 9.37
N HIS A 61 6.89 -9.28 10.31
CA HIS A 61 8.25 -8.79 10.46
C HIS A 61 9.20 -9.91 10.92
N TYR A 62 8.77 -10.73 11.88
CA TYR A 62 9.55 -11.91 12.30
C TYR A 62 9.80 -12.87 11.13
N LEU A 63 8.78 -13.19 10.32
CA LEU A 63 8.95 -14.02 9.14
C LEU A 63 9.88 -13.35 8.11
N PHE A 64 9.77 -12.04 7.92
CA PHE A 64 10.65 -11.30 7.01
C PHE A 64 12.12 -11.45 7.43
N THR A 65 12.42 -11.33 8.72
CA THR A 65 13.79 -11.44 9.24
C THR A 65 14.31 -12.88 9.26
N HIS A 66 13.47 -13.86 9.62
CA HIS A 66 13.93 -15.21 9.95
C HIS A 66 13.57 -16.31 8.94
N TYR A 67 12.54 -16.10 8.11
CA TYR A 67 12.08 -17.10 7.15
C TYR A 67 12.52 -16.78 5.71
N VAL A 68 12.66 -15.50 5.37
CA VAL A 68 13.17 -15.11 4.04
C VAL A 68 14.64 -15.50 3.91
N PRO A 69 15.06 -16.14 2.79
CA PRO A 69 16.45 -16.47 2.57
C PRO A 69 17.36 -15.23 2.59
N ALA A 70 18.52 -15.35 3.24
CA ALA A 70 19.49 -14.26 3.36
C ALA A 70 19.91 -13.65 2.01
N GLY A 71 19.92 -14.44 0.93
CA GLY A 71 20.21 -13.95 -0.43
C GLY A 71 19.16 -12.95 -0.96
N LEU A 72 17.87 -13.17 -0.65
CA LEU A 72 16.80 -12.24 -1.00
C LEU A 72 16.87 -10.97 -0.14
N LEU A 73 17.15 -11.10 1.15
CA LEU A 73 17.36 -9.95 2.04
C LEU A 73 18.53 -9.09 1.56
N THR A 74 19.67 -9.72 1.25
CA THR A 74 20.84 -9.04 0.68
C THR A 74 20.52 -8.33 -0.63
N MET A 75 19.68 -8.93 -1.49
CA MET A 75 19.23 -8.30 -2.74
C MET A 75 18.42 -7.03 -2.45
N VAL A 76 17.44 -7.10 -1.53
CA VAL A 76 16.62 -5.95 -1.09
C VAL A 76 17.49 -4.84 -0.50
N ASP A 77 18.42 -5.21 0.39
CA ASP A 77 19.32 -4.25 1.06
C ASP A 77 20.23 -3.54 0.07
N ARG A 78 20.82 -4.27 -0.90
CA ARG A 78 21.69 -3.70 -1.94
C ARG A 78 20.93 -2.75 -2.87
N MET A 79 19.69 -3.06 -3.19
CA MET A 79 18.85 -2.21 -4.04
C MET A 79 18.26 -1.03 -3.27
N ALA A 80 18.20 -1.10 -1.93
CA ALA A 80 17.47 -0.17 -1.07
C ALA A 80 16.02 0.05 -1.58
N ASN A 81 15.37 -1.04 -2.01
CA ASN A 81 14.09 -1.06 -2.69
C ASN A 81 13.44 -2.45 -2.52
N CYS A 82 12.15 -2.56 -2.85
CA CYS A 82 11.38 -3.80 -2.89
C CYS A 82 11.10 -4.49 -1.55
N GLU A 83 11.47 -3.90 -0.41
CA GLU A 83 11.12 -4.40 0.92
C GLU A 83 9.59 -4.44 1.12
N ASP A 84 8.91 -3.42 0.59
CA ASP A 84 7.46 -3.30 0.57
C ASP A 84 6.80 -4.40 -0.28
N ILE A 85 7.33 -4.66 -1.47
CA ILE A 85 6.87 -5.73 -2.37
C ILE A 85 7.07 -7.09 -1.69
N LEU A 86 8.26 -7.35 -1.15
CA LEU A 86 8.58 -8.61 -0.48
C LEU A 86 7.67 -8.86 0.73
N MET A 87 7.41 -7.83 1.53
CA MET A 87 6.46 -7.92 2.65
C MET A 87 5.05 -8.28 2.16
N ASN A 88 4.55 -7.65 1.09
CA ASN A 88 3.24 -8.00 0.52
C ASN A 88 3.21 -9.44 -0.01
N PHE A 89 4.27 -9.89 -0.68
CA PHE A 89 4.41 -11.29 -1.11
C PHE A 89 4.32 -12.25 0.06
N LEU A 90 5.08 -11.98 1.13
CA LEU A 90 5.13 -12.81 2.33
C LEU A 90 3.76 -12.89 3.02
N VAL A 91 3.13 -11.74 3.27
CA VAL A 91 1.81 -11.70 3.93
C VAL A 91 0.76 -12.43 3.10
N SER A 92 0.65 -12.12 1.81
CA SER A 92 -0.34 -12.78 0.93
C SER A 92 -0.04 -14.27 0.73
N ALA A 93 1.22 -14.70 0.74
CA ALA A 93 1.57 -16.11 0.67
C ALA A 93 1.08 -16.89 1.90
N VAL A 94 1.17 -16.28 3.09
CA VAL A 94 0.74 -16.86 4.38
C VAL A 94 -0.77 -16.84 4.53
N THR A 95 -1.43 -15.71 4.25
CA THR A 95 -2.85 -15.52 4.53
C THR A 95 -3.77 -15.90 3.37
N LYS A 96 -3.24 -15.95 2.15
CA LYS A 96 -4.01 -16.05 0.90
C LYS A 96 -5.02 -14.91 0.70
N GLN A 97 -4.79 -13.77 1.36
CA GLN A 97 -5.67 -12.61 1.33
C GLN A 97 -4.96 -11.38 0.73
N PRO A 98 -5.72 -10.50 0.04
CA PRO A 98 -5.18 -9.23 -0.45
C PRO A 98 -5.01 -8.22 0.69
N PRO A 99 -4.25 -7.14 0.54
CA PRO A 99 -4.21 -6.06 1.54
C PRO A 99 -5.52 -5.24 1.57
N ILE A 100 -5.64 -4.31 2.53
CA ILE A 100 -6.76 -3.37 2.64
C ILE A 100 -6.26 -1.95 2.41
N LYS A 101 -6.82 -1.29 1.41
CA LYS A 101 -6.59 0.13 1.12
C LYS A 101 -7.51 1.00 1.99
N VAL A 102 -6.92 1.91 2.73
CA VAL A 102 -7.62 3.04 3.37
C VAL A 102 -7.35 4.33 2.59
N THR A 103 -8.27 5.26 2.67
CA THR A 103 -8.26 6.44 1.80
C THR A 103 -7.21 7.47 2.15
N GLN A 104 -6.43 7.86 1.15
CA GLN A 104 -5.60 9.06 1.19
C GLN A 104 -6.46 10.31 0.97
N LYS A 105 -6.30 11.35 1.80
CA LYS A 105 -6.86 12.68 1.52
C LYS A 105 -6.38 13.16 0.13
N LYS A 106 -7.29 13.76 -0.65
CA LYS A 106 -6.98 14.47 -1.91
C LYS A 106 -5.76 15.41 -1.80
N GLN A 107 -5.57 16.02 -0.63
CA GLN A 107 -4.50 16.98 -0.33
C GLN A 107 -3.07 16.41 -0.43
N TYR A 108 -2.85 15.11 -0.17
CA TYR A 108 -1.52 14.50 -0.33
C TYR A 108 -1.04 14.52 -1.79
N LYS A 109 -2.00 14.49 -2.74
CA LYS A 109 -1.75 14.55 -4.19
C LYS A 109 -1.10 15.88 -4.59
N GLU A 110 -1.56 16.99 -4.01
CA GLU A 110 -1.04 18.34 -4.30
C GLU A 110 0.35 18.55 -3.69
N THR A 111 0.59 18.08 -2.46
CA THR A 111 1.90 18.25 -1.81
C THR A 111 3.01 17.45 -2.49
N MET A 112 2.74 16.22 -2.95
CA MET A 112 3.71 15.40 -3.68
C MET A 112 4.01 15.93 -5.09
N MET A 113 3.03 16.57 -5.74
CA MET A 113 3.22 17.20 -7.06
C MET A 113 3.85 18.60 -6.96
N SER A 114 3.70 19.29 -5.83
CA SER A 114 4.24 20.64 -5.59
C SER A 114 5.69 20.67 -5.11
N GLN A 115 6.24 19.57 -4.58
CA GLN A 115 7.65 19.50 -4.16
C GLN A 115 8.56 19.21 -5.36
N GLY A 116 8.68 20.19 -6.26
CA GLY A 116 9.60 20.20 -7.39
C GLY A 116 11.06 20.49 -7.00
N SER A 117 11.62 19.82 -5.99
CA SER A 117 13.06 19.92 -5.72
C SER A 117 13.67 18.64 -5.16
N LYS A 118 14.76 18.21 -5.81
CA LYS A 118 15.51 16.95 -5.70
C LYS A 118 14.92 15.82 -6.54
N SER A 119 15.75 15.20 -7.38
CA SER A 119 15.46 13.96 -8.10
C SER A 119 14.90 12.92 -7.13
N SER A 120 13.57 12.81 -7.05
CA SER A 120 12.97 11.84 -6.14
C SER A 120 13.41 10.46 -6.61
N ARG A 121 13.94 9.62 -5.70
CA ARG A 121 14.32 8.22 -6.01
C ARG A 121 13.20 7.44 -6.70
N TRP A 122 11.95 7.87 -6.48
CA TRP A 122 10.73 7.32 -7.07
C TRP A 122 10.51 7.68 -8.55
N ALA A 123 11.14 8.76 -9.03
CA ALA A 123 11.08 9.24 -10.41
C ALA A 123 12.25 8.70 -11.28
N ASP A 124 13.19 7.99 -10.67
CA ASP A 124 14.29 7.33 -11.37
C ASP A 124 13.75 6.15 -12.21
N PRO A 125 14.03 6.08 -13.53
CA PRO A 125 13.69 4.92 -14.35
C PRO A 125 14.21 3.59 -13.78
N ASP A 126 15.38 3.60 -13.12
CA ASP A 126 15.99 2.41 -12.54
C ASP A 126 15.15 1.87 -11.38
N HIS A 127 14.50 2.75 -10.61
CA HIS A 127 13.65 2.36 -9.49
C HIS A 127 12.47 1.49 -9.95
N PHE A 128 11.85 1.81 -11.09
CA PHE A 128 10.79 0.96 -11.66
C PHE A 128 11.35 -0.35 -12.21
N ALA A 129 12.48 -0.31 -12.94
CA ALA A 129 13.10 -1.52 -13.49
C ALA A 129 13.52 -2.52 -12.40
N GLN A 130 14.05 -2.02 -11.28
CA GLN A 130 14.36 -2.82 -10.09
C GLN A 130 13.10 -3.49 -9.53
N ARG A 131 12.00 -2.75 -9.35
CA ARG A 131 10.73 -3.32 -8.88
C ARG A 131 10.19 -4.41 -9.82
N GLN A 132 10.33 -4.26 -11.14
CA GLN A 132 10.00 -5.35 -12.08
C GLN A 132 10.85 -6.60 -11.84
N SER A 133 12.14 -6.42 -11.54
CA SER A 133 13.06 -7.52 -11.29
C SER A 133 12.72 -8.24 -9.97
N CYS A 134 12.42 -7.49 -8.91
CA CYS A 134 12.01 -8.03 -7.61
C CYS A 134 10.75 -8.90 -7.70
N MET A 135 9.70 -8.44 -8.42
CA MET A 135 8.46 -9.20 -8.62
C MET A 135 8.73 -10.63 -9.15
N ASN A 136 9.66 -10.74 -10.10
CA ASN A 136 10.00 -12.02 -10.71
C ASN A 136 10.94 -12.85 -9.83
N ALA A 137 11.87 -12.23 -9.11
CA ALA A 137 12.72 -12.93 -8.15
C ALA A 137 11.89 -13.58 -7.02
N PHE A 138 10.94 -12.84 -6.45
CA PHE A 138 10.13 -13.31 -5.32
C PHE A 138 9.11 -14.37 -5.75
N SER A 139 8.48 -14.22 -6.92
CA SER A 139 7.57 -15.25 -7.45
C SER A 139 8.30 -16.56 -7.78
N ARG A 140 9.54 -16.49 -8.30
CA ARG A 140 10.38 -17.68 -8.51
C ARG A 140 10.76 -18.34 -7.19
N TRP A 141 11.12 -17.56 -6.18
CA TRP A 141 11.45 -18.10 -4.85
C TRP A 141 10.26 -18.84 -4.22
N LEU A 142 9.06 -18.27 -4.28
CA LEU A 142 7.85 -18.92 -3.75
C LEU A 142 7.31 -20.04 -4.66
N GLY A 143 7.68 -20.06 -5.93
CA GLY A 143 7.18 -20.99 -6.94
C GLY A 143 5.82 -20.62 -7.55
N PHE A 144 5.21 -19.52 -7.12
CA PHE A 144 3.94 -19.00 -7.64
C PHE A 144 3.81 -17.49 -7.38
N MET A 145 2.77 -16.86 -7.94
CA MET A 145 2.41 -15.46 -7.62
C MET A 145 1.46 -15.42 -6.42
N PRO A 146 1.90 -14.95 -5.23
CA PRO A 146 1.05 -14.94 -4.05
C PRO A 146 0.09 -13.75 -3.96
N LEU A 147 0.35 -12.67 -4.71
CA LEU A 147 -0.43 -11.44 -4.58
C LEU A 147 -1.86 -11.66 -5.09
N VAL A 148 -2.83 -11.24 -4.29
CA VAL A 148 -4.26 -11.31 -4.63
C VAL A 148 -4.76 -9.90 -4.92
N HIS A 149 -5.58 -9.75 -5.95
CA HIS A 149 -6.22 -8.48 -6.25
C HIS A 149 -7.41 -8.19 -5.32
N SER A 150 -7.65 -6.90 -5.07
CA SER A 150 -8.77 -6.39 -4.29
C SER A 150 -9.22 -5.04 -4.85
N GLN A 151 -10.51 -4.76 -4.66
CA GLN A 151 -11.12 -3.45 -4.89
C GLN A 151 -11.65 -2.83 -3.60
N MET A 152 -11.51 -3.53 -2.47
CA MET A 152 -12.00 -3.10 -1.16
C MET A 152 -11.34 -1.78 -0.75
N ARG A 153 -12.13 -0.84 -0.26
CA ARG A 153 -11.65 0.43 0.27
C ARG A 153 -12.48 0.81 1.48
N LEU A 154 -11.81 1.24 2.54
CA LEU A 154 -12.46 1.72 3.75
C LEU A 154 -12.18 3.21 3.94
N ASP A 155 -13.26 3.94 4.18
CA ASP A 155 -13.30 5.38 4.41
C ASP A 155 -13.89 5.65 5.81
N PRO A 156 -13.36 6.65 6.56
CA PRO A 156 -13.97 7.05 7.82
C PRO A 156 -15.35 7.68 7.58
N VAL A 157 -16.38 7.20 8.28
CA VAL A 157 -17.79 7.64 8.11
C VAL A 157 -18.01 9.11 8.55
N LEU A 158 -17.23 9.61 9.50
CA LEU A 158 -17.39 10.94 10.10
C LEU A 158 -16.04 11.66 10.27
N PHE A 159 -15.27 11.80 9.20
CA PHE A 159 -14.07 12.62 9.24
C PHE A 159 -14.45 14.10 9.19
N ARG A 160 -14.58 14.76 10.37
CA ARG A 160 -14.79 16.22 10.56
C ARG A 160 -15.35 16.89 9.31
N ASP A 161 -16.53 16.44 8.91
CA ASP A 161 -17.19 17.03 7.79
C ASP A 161 -17.39 18.49 8.20
N GLN A 162 -16.97 19.44 7.35
CA GLN A 162 -17.29 20.85 7.59
C GLN A 162 -18.82 21.08 7.57
N VAL A 163 -19.65 20.04 7.56
CA VAL A 163 -21.09 20.11 7.80
C VAL A 163 -21.41 20.92 9.06
N SER A 164 -20.61 20.87 10.13
CA SER A 164 -20.82 21.79 11.29
C SER A 164 -20.51 23.26 10.97
N ILE A 165 -19.62 23.53 10.01
CA ILE A 165 -19.30 24.87 9.49
C ILE A 165 -20.35 25.33 8.45
N LEU A 166 -20.86 24.41 7.61
CA LEU A 166 -21.87 24.63 6.57
C LEU A 166 -23.30 24.65 7.12
N ARG A 167 -23.55 24.08 8.31
CA ARG A 167 -24.83 24.18 9.04
C ARG A 167 -25.14 25.60 9.54
N LYS A 168 -24.28 26.59 9.29
CA LYS A 168 -24.57 28.01 9.57
C LYS A 168 -25.26 28.76 8.42
N LYS A 169 -25.85 28.09 7.42
CA LYS A 169 -26.59 28.81 6.35
C LYS A 169 -28.03 29.17 6.73
N TYR A 170 -28.68 28.43 7.62
CA TYR A 170 -30.04 28.74 8.10
C TYR A 170 -30.17 28.42 9.59
N ARG A 171 -30.01 29.44 10.45
CA ARG A 171 -30.12 29.33 11.91
C ARG A 171 -31.57 29.15 12.40
N ASP A 172 -32.55 29.43 11.56
CA ASP A 172 -33.96 29.59 11.98
C ASP A 172 -34.92 28.53 11.41
N ILE A 173 -34.41 27.44 10.83
CA ILE A 173 -35.29 26.34 10.33
C ILE A 173 -35.99 25.59 11.47
N GLU A 174 -35.45 25.64 12.69
CA GLU A 174 -36.08 25.03 13.88
C GLU A 174 -37.16 25.92 14.53
N ARG A 175 -37.51 27.07 13.93
CA ARG A 175 -38.55 28.01 14.41
C ARG A 175 -39.87 27.96 13.63
N LEU A 176 -40.08 26.94 12.80
CA LEU A 176 -41.36 26.69 12.10
C LEU A 176 -42.18 25.61 12.81
#